data_AF-A0A822GEE6-F1
#
_entry.id   AF-A0A822GEE6-F1
#
_cell.length_a   1.000
_cell.length_b   1.000
_cell.length_c   1.000
_cell.angle_alpha   90.00
_cell.angle_beta   90.00
_cell.angle_gamma   90.00
#
_symmetry.space_group_name_H-M   'P 1'
#
loop_
_entity.id
_entity.type
_entity.pdbx_description
1 polymer ?
#
loop_
_entity_poly.entity_id
_entity_poly.type
_entity_poly.pdbx_seq_one_letter_code
_entity_poly.pdbx_strand_id
1 'polypeptide(L)'
;LLAFMWMTVAMSYYGLILINTSLMTLLNDQKTSTIESNPIKTTQCKMLTTEDYISLIITTFGEMFGIPLLLFLLSRFDRRTTCMINFSSASFCFILFLILPRHTPSIINIITFLARMFINSQFSLLYLYTMEVYPTVIRA
;
A
#
# COMPACT_ATOMS: atom_id res chain seq x y z
N LEU A 1 0.96 -20.09 14.00
CA LEU A 1 1.92 -19.32 13.16
C LEU A 1 1.27 -18.80 11.88
N LEU A 2 0.65 -19.66 11.06
CA LEU A 2 -0.05 -19.23 9.84
C LEU A 2 -1.13 -18.16 10.11
N ALA A 3 -2.01 -18.37 11.09
CA ALA A 3 -3.04 -17.39 11.47
C ALA A 3 -2.47 -16.01 11.89
N PHE A 4 -1.30 -15.99 12.55
CA PHE A 4 -0.62 -14.76 12.93
C PHE A 4 -0.06 -14.01 11.70
N MET A 5 0.50 -14.75 10.73
CA MET A 5 0.93 -14.16 9.46
C MET A 5 -0.27 -13.55 8.71
N TRP A 6 -1.39 -14.26 8.64
CA TRP A 6 -2.63 -13.75 8.04
C TRP A 6 -3.15 -12.48 8.73
N MET A 7 -3.22 -12.47 10.06
CA MET A 7 -3.58 -11.28 10.84
C MET A 7 -2.68 -10.08 10.50
N THR A 8 -1.38 -10.30 10.41
CA THR A 8 -0.43 -9.21 10.16
C THR A 8 -0.54 -8.67 8.73
N VAL A 9 -0.74 -9.55 7.75
CA VAL A 9 -0.94 -9.15 6.35
C VAL A 9 -2.29 -8.44 6.18
N ALA A 10 -3.35 -8.91 6.83
CA ALA A 10 -4.64 -8.23 6.83
C ALA A 10 -4.54 -6.83 7.45
N MET A 11 -3.92 -6.70 8.63
CA MET A 11 -3.74 -5.40 9.28
C MET A 11 -2.92 -4.42 8.43
N SER A 12 -1.83 -4.86 7.81
CA SER A 12 -1.02 -3.99 6.94
C SER A 12 -1.77 -3.53 5.69
N TYR A 13 -2.58 -4.39 5.08
CA TYR A 13 -3.41 -4.03 3.94
C TYR A 13 -4.46 -2.97 4.26
N TYR A 14 -5.28 -3.23 5.27
CA TYR A 14 -6.33 -2.30 5.66
C TYR A 14 -5.72 -1.02 6.23
N GLY A 15 -4.61 -1.12 6.97
CA GLY A 15 -3.85 0.03 7.45
C GLY A 15 -3.37 0.95 6.32
N LEU A 16 -2.80 0.39 5.25
CA LEU A 16 -2.40 1.18 4.08
C LEU A 16 -3.61 1.85 3.41
N ILE A 17 -4.73 1.14 3.26
CA ILE A 17 -5.94 1.73 2.66
C ILE A 17 -6.42 2.94 3.46
N LEU A 18 -6.49 2.84 4.80
CA LEU A 18 -6.88 3.96 5.66
C LEU A 18 -5.88 5.13 5.60
N ILE A 19 -4.58 4.85 5.61
CA ILE A 19 -3.55 5.89 5.48
C ILE A 19 -3.69 6.59 4.13
N ASN A 20 -3.89 5.84 3.05
CA ASN A 20 -4.06 6.38 1.72
C ASN A 20 -5.30 7.29 1.63
N THR A 21 -6.46 6.85 2.12
CA THR A 21 -7.70 7.67 2.06
C THR A 21 -7.60 8.93 2.92
N SER A 22 -7.03 8.82 4.12
CA SER A 22 -6.83 9.98 5.01
C SER A 22 -5.85 11.00 4.40
N LEU A 23 -4.76 10.53 3.78
CA LEU A 23 -3.78 11.37 3.10
C LEU A 23 -4.38 12.16 1.93
N MET A 24 -5.17 11.50 1.08
CA MET A 24 -5.86 12.17 -0.03
C MET A 24 -6.85 13.23 0.46
N THR A 25 -7.53 12.96 1.58
CA THR A 25 -8.45 13.92 2.21
C THR A 25 -7.70 15.16 2.73
N LEU A 26 -6.55 14.95 3.39
CA LEU A 26 -5.73 16.02 3.97
C LEU A 26 -5.04 16.90 2.91
N LEU A 27 -4.54 16.30 1.83
CA LEU A 27 -3.93 17.04 0.72
C LEU A 27 -4.96 17.93 0.01
N ASN A 28 -6.19 17.44 -0.17
CA ASN A 28 -7.27 18.20 -0.77
C ASN A 28 -7.73 19.37 0.13
N ASP A 29 -7.75 19.19 1.45
CA ASP A 29 -8.10 20.26 2.40
C ASP A 29 -7.08 21.41 2.41
N GLN A 30 -5.78 21.09 2.32
CA GLN A 30 -4.73 22.11 2.16
C GLN A 30 -4.85 22.90 0.84
N LYS A 31 -5.13 22.22 -0.29
CA LYS A 31 -5.35 22.88 -1.59
C LYS A 31 -6.55 23.82 -1.58
N THR A 32 -7.61 23.47 -0.85
CA THR A 32 -8.83 24.31 -0.78
C THR A 32 -8.60 25.56 0.07
N SER A 33 -7.84 25.45 1.15
CA SER A 33 -7.50 26.57 2.05
C SER A 33 -6.65 27.66 1.38
N THR A 34 -6.00 27.37 0.25
CA THR A 34 -5.22 28.35 -0.50
C THR A 34 -6.02 29.09 -1.58
N ILE A 35 -7.24 28.63 -1.92
CA ILE A 35 -7.97 29.11 -3.11
C ILE A 35 -9.28 29.85 -2.79
N GLU A 36 -9.94 29.64 -1.65
CA GLU A 36 -11.24 30.30 -1.38
C GLU A 36 -11.28 31.12 -0.08
N SER A 37 -11.12 32.42 -0.25
CA SER A 37 -11.77 33.43 0.59
C SER A 37 -13.25 33.52 0.24
N ASN A 38 -14.12 32.61 0.73
CA ASN A 38 -15.56 32.83 0.97
C ASN A 38 -16.19 31.58 1.61
N PRO A 39 -16.92 31.69 2.75
CA PRO A 39 -17.43 30.53 3.47
C PRO A 39 -18.84 30.17 3.00
N ILE A 40 -18.96 29.34 1.96
CA ILE A 40 -20.23 28.66 1.67
C ILE A 40 -20.04 27.17 1.94
N LYS A 41 -20.51 26.78 3.13
CA LYS A 41 -20.51 25.43 3.67
C LYS A 41 -21.53 24.58 2.92
N THR A 42 -21.20 24.11 1.72
CA THR A 42 -22.03 23.12 1.01
C THR A 42 -21.52 21.71 1.32
N THR A 43 -22.39 20.90 1.91
CA THR A 43 -22.24 19.45 2.11
C THR A 43 -22.25 18.74 0.76
N GLN A 44 -21.21 18.94 -0.05
CA GLN A 44 -21.11 18.43 -1.41
C GLN A 44 -20.04 17.35 -1.45
N CYS A 45 -20.33 16.25 -2.14
CA CYS A 45 -19.35 15.25 -2.52
C CYS A 45 -18.15 15.96 -3.16
N LYS A 46 -17.04 16.02 -2.41
CA LYS A 46 -15.83 16.71 -2.86
C LYS A 46 -15.15 15.86 -3.91
N MET A 47 -15.23 16.31 -5.16
CA MET A 47 -14.67 15.59 -6.31
C MET A 47 -13.14 15.59 -6.20
N LEU A 48 -12.55 14.41 -6.36
CA LEU A 48 -11.09 14.20 -6.36
C LEU A 48 -10.49 14.93 -7.57
N THR A 49 -9.38 15.65 -7.39
CA THR A 49 -8.77 16.41 -8.49
C THR A 49 -8.14 15.49 -9.53
N THR A 50 -7.94 15.94 -10.77
CA THR A 50 -7.35 15.11 -11.84
C THR A 50 -5.96 14.58 -11.48
N GLU A 51 -5.17 15.35 -10.72
CA GLU A 51 -3.83 14.97 -10.25
C GLU A 51 -3.87 13.82 -9.23
N ASP A 52 -4.88 13.83 -8.37
CA ASP A 52 -5.12 12.78 -7.38
C ASP A 52 -5.53 11.46 -8.06
N TYR A 53 -6.30 11.55 -9.15
CA TYR A 53 -6.69 10.40 -9.96
C TYR A 53 -5.50 9.78 -10.69
N ILE A 54 -4.61 10.61 -11.25
CA ILE A 54 -3.35 10.15 -11.87
C ILE A 54 -2.46 9.44 -10.84
N SER A 55 -2.37 9.99 -9.63
CA SER A 55 -1.61 9.36 -8.55
C SER A 55 -2.20 7.98 -8.18
N LEU A 56 -3.52 7.87 -8.12
CA LEU A 56 -4.21 6.60 -7.88
C LEU A 56 -3.90 5.57 -8.98
N ILE A 57 -3.99 5.96 -10.26
CA ILE A 57 -3.63 5.09 -11.39
C ILE A 57 -2.18 4.61 -11.29
N ILE A 58 -1.25 5.52 -10.99
CA ILE A 58 0.17 5.17 -10.80
C ILE A 58 0.31 4.13 -9.68
N THR A 59 -0.38 4.31 -8.56
CA THR A 59 -0.31 3.33 -7.46
C THR A 59 -0.87 1.95 -7.85
N THR A 60 -1.92 1.88 -8.68
CA THR A 60 -2.46 0.62 -9.23
C THR A 60 -1.47 -0.07 -10.15
N PHE A 61 -0.70 0.68 -10.96
CA PHE A 61 0.40 0.09 -11.72
C PHE A 61 1.46 -0.56 -10.81
N GLY A 62 1.68 0.02 -9.63
CA GLY A 62 2.58 -0.55 -8.62
C GLY A 62 2.10 -1.90 -8.07
N GLU A 63 0.78 -2.09 -7.96
CA GLU A 63 0.19 -3.38 -7.57
C GLU A 63 0.49 -4.45 -8.63
N MET A 64 0.34 -4.15 -9.93
CA MET A 64 0.71 -5.09 -11.00
C MET A 64 2.20 -5.46 -10.93
N PHE A 65 3.07 -4.51 -10.58
CA PHE A 65 4.50 -4.74 -10.50
C PHE A 65 4.95 -5.53 -9.27
N GLY A 66 4.10 -5.62 -8.24
CA GLY A 66 4.41 -6.35 -7.00
C GLY A 66 4.57 -7.86 -7.20
N ILE A 67 3.79 -8.47 -8.10
CA ILE A 67 3.83 -9.93 -8.33
C ILE A 67 5.11 -10.35 -9.09
N PRO A 68 5.50 -9.69 -10.20
CA PRO A 68 6.79 -9.95 -10.85
C PRO A 68 7.97 -9.75 -9.89
N LEU A 69 7.93 -8.71 -9.06
CA LEU A 69 8.97 -8.46 -8.06
C LEU A 69 9.07 -9.62 -7.05
N LEU A 70 7.93 -10.12 -6.56
CA LEU A 70 7.90 -11.28 -5.68
C LEU A 70 8.55 -12.50 -6.33
N LEU A 71 8.15 -12.82 -7.56
CA LEU A 71 8.68 -13.98 -8.29
C LEU A 71 10.19 -13.87 -8.48
N PHE A 72 10.67 -12.66 -8.81
CA PHE A 72 12.10 -12.39 -8.92
C PHE A 72 12.83 -12.60 -7.60
N LEU A 73 12.31 -12.09 -6.47
CA LEU A 73 12.91 -12.33 -5.15
C LEU A 73 12.93 -13.82 -4.81
N LEU A 74 11.84 -14.53 -5.07
CA LEU A 74 11.70 -15.97 -4.77
C LEU A 74 12.66 -16.83 -5.61
N SER A 75 12.99 -16.38 -6.83
CA SER A 75 13.98 -17.06 -7.69
C SER A 75 15.43 -16.88 -7.22
N ARG A 76 15.72 -15.77 -6.51
CA ARG A 76 17.08 -15.40 -6.09
C ARG A 76 17.38 -15.74 -4.63
N PHE A 77 16.36 -15.76 -3.78
CA PHE A 77 16.49 -15.90 -2.34
C PHE A 77 15.63 -17.05 -1.83
N ASP A 78 16.04 -17.65 -0.71
CA ASP A 78 15.23 -18.63 -0.02
C ASP A 78 13.89 -18.05 0.45
N ARG A 79 12.89 -18.91 0.60
CA ARG A 79 11.52 -18.52 1.03
C ARG A 79 11.51 -17.72 2.35
N ARG A 80 12.35 -18.09 3.32
CA ARG A 80 12.45 -17.41 4.62
C ARG A 80 13.01 -15.99 4.46
N THR A 81 14.06 -15.85 3.66
CA THR A 81 14.71 -14.57 3.38
C THR A 81 13.76 -13.64 2.63
N THR A 82 13.02 -14.17 1.65
CA THR A 82 12.01 -13.40 0.91
C THR A 82 10.90 -12.87 1.84
N CYS A 83 10.46 -13.68 2.81
CA CYS A 83 9.47 -13.24 3.80
C CYS A 83 10.01 -12.09 4.67
N MET A 84 11.25 -12.22 5.18
CA MET A 84 11.88 -11.16 5.97
C MET A 84 12.05 -9.87 5.17
N ILE A 85 12.54 -9.96 3.94
CA ILE A 85 12.73 -8.78 3.07
C ILE A 85 11.41 -8.06 2.82
N ASN A 86 10.35 -8.78 2.48
CA ASN A 86 9.04 -8.16 2.22
C ASN A 86 8.48 -7.47 3.48
N PHE A 87 8.53 -8.14 4.64
CA PHE A 87 8.07 -7.55 5.91
C PHE A 87 8.89 -6.34 6.33
N SER A 88 10.22 -6.41 6.24
CA SER A 88 11.11 -5.29 6.55
C SER A 88 10.88 -4.11 5.61
N SER A 89 10.68 -4.36 4.32
CA SER A 89 10.42 -3.31 3.35
C SER A 89 9.06 -2.64 3.55
N ALA A 90 8.00 -3.40 3.83
CA ALA A 90 6.70 -2.85 4.18
C ALA A 90 6.76 -2.01 5.46
N SER A 91 7.44 -2.51 6.50
CA SER A 91 7.63 -1.77 7.76
C SER A 91 8.39 -0.46 7.54
N PHE A 92 9.43 -0.48 6.70
CA PHE A 92 10.16 0.73 6.33
C PHE A 92 9.24 1.74 5.63
N CYS A 93 8.42 1.31 4.65
CA CYS A 93 7.44 2.19 4.01
C CYS A 93 6.48 2.85 5.02
N PHE A 94 5.99 2.11 6.03
CA PHE A 94 5.13 2.67 7.08
C PHE A 94 5.85 3.70 7.96
N ILE A 95 7.10 3.44 8.34
CA ILE A 95 7.91 4.40 9.10
C ILE A 95 8.12 5.69 8.28
N LEU A 96 8.38 5.53 6.98
CA LEU A 96 8.54 6.65 6.05
C LEU A 96 7.27 7.50 5.95
N PHE A 97 6.08 6.88 5.98
CA PHE A 97 4.81 7.62 6.08
C PHE A 97 4.67 8.44 7.37
N LEU A 98 5.22 7.99 8.49
CA LEU A 98 5.15 8.70 9.77
C LEU A 98 6.13 9.86 9.85
N ILE A 99 7.33 9.71 9.28
CA ILE A 99 8.41 10.70 9.40
C ILE A 99 8.27 11.82 8.35
N LEU A 100 7.73 11.52 7.16
CA LEU A 100 7.79 12.48 6.05
C LEU A 100 6.82 13.66 6.24
N PRO A 101 7.31 14.91 6.22
CA PRO A 101 6.45 16.09 6.25
C PRO A 101 5.61 16.16 4.96
N ARG A 102 4.33 16.52 5.10
CA ARG A 102 3.31 16.52 4.03
C ARG A 102 3.53 17.52 2.89
N HIS A 103 4.69 18.18 2.84
CA HIS A 103 4.95 19.31 1.96
C HIS A 103 5.22 18.93 0.49
N THR A 104 5.48 17.65 0.17
CA THR A 104 5.85 17.25 -1.20
C THR A 104 4.96 16.10 -1.71
N PRO A 105 3.92 16.39 -2.52
CA PRO A 105 2.97 15.36 -2.99
C PRO A 105 3.62 14.27 -3.84
N SER A 106 4.69 14.60 -4.59
CA SER A 106 5.41 13.63 -5.43
C SER A 106 6.10 12.52 -4.63
N ILE A 107 6.72 12.86 -3.49
CA ILE A 107 7.42 11.90 -2.63
C ILE A 107 6.39 10.96 -1.98
N ILE A 108 5.27 11.52 -1.55
CA ILE A 108 4.14 10.77 -0.99
C ILE A 108 3.61 9.75 -2.02
N ASN A 109 3.39 10.16 -3.27
CA ASN A 109 2.92 9.24 -4.32
C ASN A 109 3.90 8.08 -4.56
N ILE A 110 5.21 8.37 -4.59
CA ILE A 110 6.25 7.33 -4.74
C ILE A 110 6.21 6.36 -3.55
N ILE A 111 6.12 6.85 -2.31
CA ILE A 111 6.07 5.98 -1.14
C ILE A 111 4.79 5.12 -1.15
N THR A 112 3.64 5.70 -1.51
CA THR A 112 2.38 4.95 -1.68
C THR A 112 2.50 3.88 -2.75
N PHE A 113 3.15 4.18 -3.88
CA PHE A 113 3.44 3.21 -4.94
C PHE A 113 4.27 2.03 -4.41
N LEU A 114 5.38 2.30 -3.71
CA LEU A 114 6.20 1.24 -3.13
C LEU A 114 5.43 0.43 -2.08
N ALA A 115 4.69 1.09 -1.19
CA ALA A 115 3.93 0.43 -0.14
C ALA A 115 2.87 -0.52 -0.73
N ARG A 116 2.16 -0.10 -1.78
CA ARG A 116 1.19 -0.94 -2.53
C ARG A 116 1.85 -2.15 -3.17
N MET A 117 3.02 -1.94 -3.79
CA MET A 117 3.80 -3.01 -4.41
C MET A 117 4.21 -4.09 -3.39
N PHE A 118 4.75 -3.69 -2.23
CA PHE A 118 5.17 -4.63 -1.19
C PHE A 118 4.00 -5.37 -0.55
N ILE A 119 2.88 -4.69 -0.29
CA ILE A 119 1.71 -5.33 0.29
C ILE A 119 1.11 -6.37 -0.67
N ASN A 120 1.02 -6.07 -1.97
CA ASN A 120 0.52 -7.04 -2.95
C ASN A 120 1.46 -8.25 -3.09
N SER A 121 2.78 -8.02 -3.06
CA SER A 121 3.80 -9.07 -2.98
C SER A 121 3.60 -9.94 -1.72
N GLN A 122 3.34 -9.32 -0.57
CA GLN A 122 3.18 -10.02 0.69
C GLN A 122 1.93 -10.91 0.75
N PHE A 123 0.80 -10.46 0.18
CA PHE A 123 -0.38 -11.32 0.00
C PHE A 123 -0.08 -12.52 -0.88
N SER A 124 0.53 -12.27 -2.04
CA SER A 124 0.86 -13.32 -3.00
C SER A 124 1.80 -14.37 -2.39
N LEU A 125 2.79 -13.93 -1.60
CA LEU A 125 3.70 -14.80 -0.85
C LEU A 125 2.96 -15.62 0.23
N LEU A 126 2.02 -15.01 0.95
CA LEU A 126 1.24 -15.70 1.99
C LEU A 126 0.31 -16.77 1.40
N TYR A 127 -0.33 -16.47 0.26
CA TYR A 127 -1.13 -17.44 -0.48
C TYR A 127 -0.26 -18.61 -0.94
N LEU A 128 0.91 -18.33 -1.51
CA LEU A 128 1.86 -19.36 -1.93
C LEU A 128 2.32 -20.22 -0.74
N TYR A 129 2.68 -19.59 0.37
CA TYR A 129 3.08 -20.30 1.59
C TYR A 129 1.97 -21.19 2.15
N THR A 130 0.72 -20.74 2.07
CA THR A 130 -0.45 -21.54 2.46
C THR A 130 -0.54 -22.81 1.60
N MET A 131 -0.37 -22.69 0.28
CA MET A 131 -0.39 -23.84 -0.63
C MET A 131 0.77 -24.82 -0.44
N GLU A 132 1.90 -24.35 0.10
CA GLU A 132 3.07 -25.20 0.36
C GLU A 132 2.97 -25.95 1.68
N VAL A 133 2.34 -25.34 2.69
CA VAL A 133 2.18 -25.94 4.02
C VAL A 133 1.02 -26.94 4.07
N TYR A 134 -0.06 -26.69 3.31
CA TYR A 134 -1.17 -27.62 3.23
C TYR A 134 -0.93 -28.64 2.10
N PRO A 135 -0.75 -29.93 2.42
CA PRO A 135 -0.52 -30.95 1.40
C PRO A 135 -1.74 -31.09 0.47
N THR A 136 -1.51 -31.51 -0.77
CA THR A 136 -2.51 -31.59 -1.86
C THR A 136 -3.74 -32.46 -1.57
N VAL A 137 -3.73 -33.25 -0.51
CA VAL A 137 -4.83 -34.16 -0.10
C VAL A 137 -6.06 -33.46 0.48
N ILE A 138 -5.95 -32.17 0.85
CA ILE A 138 -7.05 -31.35 1.41
C ILE A 138 -7.47 -30.19 0.51
N ARG A 139 -6.95 -30.16 -0.73
CA ARG A 139 -7.29 -29.16 -1.73
C ARG A 139 -8.65 -29.53 -2.34
N ALA A 140 -9.73 -29.18 -1.65
CA ALA A 140 -11.10 -29.28 -2.15
C ALA A 140 -11.35 -28.26 -3.27
#